data_AF-A0AAQ5XXY0-F1
#
_entry.id   AF-A0AAQ5XXY0-F1
#
_cell.length_a   1.000
_cell.length_b   1.000
_cell.length_c   1.000
_cell.angle_alpha   90.00
_cell.angle_beta   90.00
_cell.angle_gamma   90.00
#
_symmetry.space_group_name_H-M   'P 1'
#
loop_
_entity.id
_entity.type
_entity.pdbx_description
1 polymer ?
#
loop_
_entity_poly.entity_id
_entity_poly.type
_entity_poly.pdbx_seq_one_letter_code
_entity_poly.pdbx_strand_id
1 'polypeptide(L)'
;MSLLYTDISPHPSPSVTPTPNAAMRAKMRLLLLVFAAAVCVSYAQTSNNSNDNRQQQQQQRSIWDEAIKFTTKTKDSCTMVVSGAGDYTRLRVSCKGQTPGRSYYCDFQGKPNLCRAYNLNPRHYFIQMMWNLRKLSHACQGPRIYLPQMCKKYPDEAQMTFLASWPKTTTPKPCFSLKN
;
A
#
# COMPACT_ATOMS: atom_id res chain seq x y z
N MET A 1 -77.29 12.36 -27.10
CA MET A 1 -76.97 13.79 -27.06
C MET A 1 -75.59 13.98 -27.64
N SER A 2 -75.55 14.68 -28.78
CA SER A 2 -74.49 15.58 -29.29
C SER A 2 -73.01 15.15 -29.32
N LEU A 3 -72.55 14.88 -30.55
CA LEU A 3 -71.33 15.34 -31.27
C LEU A 3 -70.39 16.32 -30.49
N LEU A 4 -69.04 16.24 -30.55
CA LEU A 4 -68.13 16.82 -31.58
C LEU A 4 -66.66 16.70 -31.06
N TYR A 5 -65.68 16.17 -31.82
CA TYR A 5 -64.70 16.85 -32.71
C TYR A 5 -63.32 17.23 -32.07
N THR A 6 -62.28 16.52 -32.53
CA THR A 6 -60.92 16.93 -32.98
C THR A 6 -60.01 17.94 -32.23
N ASP A 7 -58.73 17.54 -32.11
CA ASP A 7 -57.54 18.14 -32.77
C ASP A 7 -56.40 18.85 -31.99
N ILE A 8 -55.18 18.53 -32.48
CA ILE A 8 -53.95 19.35 -32.67
C ILE A 8 -53.11 19.82 -31.45
N SER A 9 -51.89 19.27 -31.36
CA SER A 9 -50.66 19.83 -30.72
C SER A 9 -50.20 21.13 -31.41
N PRO A 10 -49.49 22.09 -30.76
CA PRO A 10 -48.01 22.04 -30.78
C PRO A 10 -47.27 22.76 -29.60
N HIS A 11 -46.01 22.37 -29.36
CA HIS A 11 -45.01 23.17 -28.62
C HIS A 11 -44.65 24.46 -29.38
N PRO A 12 -44.32 25.59 -28.71
CA PRO A 12 -42.90 26.00 -28.57
C PRO A 12 -42.58 26.80 -27.26
N SER A 13 -41.45 26.55 -26.59
CA SER A 13 -40.21 27.38 -26.57
C SER A 13 -40.03 28.28 -25.32
N PRO A 14 -38.77 28.65 -24.97
CA PRO A 14 -38.35 29.07 -23.64
C PRO A 14 -38.31 30.59 -23.44
N SER A 15 -38.45 31.06 -22.20
CA SER A 15 -38.22 32.46 -21.83
C SER A 15 -36.84 32.68 -21.19
N VAL A 16 -36.22 33.73 -21.69
CA VAL A 16 -34.86 34.22 -21.46
C VAL A 16 -34.77 35.03 -20.15
N THR A 17 -33.54 35.09 -19.64
CA THR A 17 -33.00 35.74 -18.43
C THR A 17 -33.48 37.17 -18.11
N PRO A 18 -33.24 37.62 -16.86
CA PRO A 18 -32.26 38.69 -16.71
C PRO A 18 -31.25 38.47 -15.56
N THR A 19 -29.96 38.58 -15.87
CA THR A 19 -28.90 39.05 -14.96
C THR A 19 -28.87 40.60 -14.99
N PRO A 20 -28.03 41.33 -14.23
CA PRO A 20 -27.30 41.04 -12.98
C PRO A 20 -27.42 42.17 -11.93
N ASN A 21 -27.46 41.84 -10.64
CA ASN A 21 -27.12 42.83 -9.59
C ASN A 21 -25.60 42.91 -9.42
N ALA A 22 -25.02 43.96 -10.00
CA ALA A 22 -23.59 44.25 -10.16
C ALA A 22 -22.83 44.63 -8.86
N ALA A 23 -23.44 44.54 -7.68
CA ALA A 23 -22.87 45.13 -6.46
C ALA A 23 -21.97 44.20 -5.62
N MET A 24 -22.00 42.88 -5.82
CA MET A 24 -21.33 41.91 -4.92
C MET A 24 -20.20 41.08 -5.57
N ARG A 25 -19.86 41.35 -6.84
CA ARG A 25 -18.82 40.58 -7.58
C ARG A 25 -17.45 41.26 -7.66
N ALA A 26 -17.38 42.57 -7.51
CA ALA A 26 -16.12 43.33 -7.64
C ALA A 26 -15.22 43.18 -6.39
N LYS A 27 -15.80 43.14 -5.19
CA LYS A 27 -15.03 43.05 -3.93
C LYS A 27 -14.34 41.70 -3.74
N MET A 28 -14.96 40.61 -4.20
CA MET A 28 -14.38 39.26 -4.09
C MET A 28 -13.26 39.03 -5.13
N ARG A 29 -13.33 39.68 -6.30
CA ARG A 29 -12.26 39.62 -7.31
C ARG A 29 -11.05 40.48 -6.93
N LEU A 30 -11.25 41.64 -6.30
CA LEU A 30 -10.14 42.47 -5.82
C LEU A 30 -9.38 41.78 -4.67
N LEU A 31 -10.09 41.12 -3.75
CA LEU A 31 -9.48 40.33 -2.68
C LEU A 31 -8.70 39.11 -3.22
N LEU A 32 -9.22 38.40 -4.22
CA LEU A 32 -8.52 37.25 -4.83
C LEU A 32 -7.21 37.63 -5.54
N LEU A 33 -7.14 38.80 -6.17
CA LEU A 33 -5.91 39.27 -6.84
C LEU A 33 -4.84 39.75 -5.85
N VAL A 34 -5.24 40.36 -4.73
CA VAL A 34 -4.30 40.79 -3.67
C VAL A 34 -3.71 39.58 -2.93
N PHE A 35 -4.48 38.52 -2.68
CA PHE A 35 -3.96 37.27 -2.10
C PHE A 35 -3.00 36.54 -3.06
N ALA A 36 -3.28 36.52 -4.36
CA ALA A 36 -2.41 35.85 -5.34
C ALA A 36 -1.02 36.52 -5.43
N ALA A 37 -0.92 37.85 -5.31
CA ALA A 37 0.36 38.55 -5.33
C ALA A 37 1.17 38.37 -4.03
N ALA A 38 0.50 38.27 -2.87
CA ALA A 38 1.17 38.10 -1.56
C ALA A 38 1.72 36.67 -1.37
N VAL A 39 1.05 35.66 -1.91
CA VAL A 39 1.55 34.27 -1.85
C VAL A 39 2.76 34.10 -2.76
N CYS A 40 2.88 34.89 -3.84
CA CYS A 40 4.00 34.85 -4.77
C CYS A 40 5.36 35.33 -4.24
N VAL A 41 5.36 36.10 -3.15
CA VAL A 41 6.59 36.69 -2.57
C VAL A 41 7.19 35.81 -1.48
N SER A 42 6.52 34.72 -1.06
CA SER A 42 7.05 33.82 -0.03
C SER A 42 7.81 32.59 -0.54
N TYR A 43 7.84 32.30 -1.85
CA TYR A 43 8.61 31.14 -2.37
C TYR A 43 10.08 31.45 -2.69
N ALA A 44 10.55 32.67 -2.48
CA ALA A 44 11.96 32.99 -2.56
C ALA A 44 12.63 32.87 -1.19
N GLN A 45 12.83 31.65 -0.71
CA GLN A 45 13.78 31.36 0.36
C GLN A 45 14.69 30.21 -0.06
N THR A 46 15.80 30.58 -0.71
CA THR A 46 17.05 29.82 -0.67
C THR A 46 17.65 30.00 0.72
N SER A 47 17.90 28.92 1.44
CA SER A 47 18.84 28.87 2.57
C SER A 47 19.23 27.42 2.86
N ASN A 48 20.51 27.15 2.63
CA ASN A 48 21.20 25.92 3.00
C ASN A 48 21.12 25.66 4.51
N ASN A 49 20.67 24.47 4.90
CA ASN A 49 21.06 23.88 6.19
C ASN A 49 21.06 22.35 6.09
N SER A 50 22.25 21.78 6.18
CA SER A 50 22.56 20.36 6.24
C SER A 50 21.82 19.69 7.40
N ASN A 51 20.91 18.77 7.11
CA ASN A 51 20.41 17.78 8.08
C ASN A 51 20.17 16.44 7.38
N ASP A 52 21.26 15.69 7.22
CA ASP A 52 21.38 14.35 6.64
C ASP A 52 20.77 13.24 7.52
N ASN A 53 19.61 13.49 8.15
CA ASN A 53 19.01 12.53 9.10
C ASN A 53 17.47 12.44 9.04
N ARG A 54 16.80 13.25 8.20
CA ARG A 54 15.36 13.12 7.93
C ARG A 54 15.02 12.34 6.66
N GLN A 55 16.02 12.02 5.84
CA GLN A 55 15.84 11.18 4.64
C GLN A 55 15.83 9.69 4.98
N GLN A 56 16.63 9.23 5.95
CA GLN A 56 16.69 7.81 6.34
C GLN A 56 15.34 7.25 6.84
N GLN A 57 14.51 8.07 7.49
CA GLN A 57 13.24 7.61 8.08
C GLN A 57 12.08 7.57 7.06
N GLN A 58 12.16 8.33 5.96
CA GLN A 58 11.22 8.23 4.83
C GLN A 58 11.65 7.17 3.81
N GLN A 59 12.96 6.91 3.67
CA GLN A 59 13.49 5.92 2.73
C GLN A 59 13.16 4.46 3.10
N GLN A 60 12.79 4.19 4.36
CA GLN A 60 12.27 2.89 4.82
C GLN A 60 10.78 2.64 4.49
N ARG A 61 10.01 3.64 4.03
CA ARG A 61 8.57 3.47 3.74
C ARG A 61 8.28 2.81 2.38
N SER A 62 9.28 2.66 1.50
CA SER A 62 9.08 2.17 0.13
C SER A 62 10.35 1.53 -0.44
N ILE A 63 10.87 0.44 0.16
CA ILE A 63 11.96 -0.31 -0.52
C ILE A 63 11.53 -0.70 -1.95
N TRP A 64 10.21 -0.80 -2.20
CA TRP A 64 9.61 -0.78 -3.53
C TRP A 64 8.39 0.15 -3.53
N ASP A 65 8.21 0.96 -4.58
CA ASP A 65 7.00 1.80 -4.76
C ASP A 65 5.72 0.96 -4.90
N GLU A 66 5.87 -0.29 -5.35
CA GLU A 66 4.77 -1.24 -5.48
C GLU A 66 4.98 -2.50 -4.62
N ALA A 67 3.95 -2.81 -3.82
CA ALA A 67 3.83 -4.06 -3.07
C ALA A 67 3.94 -5.29 -4.00
N ILE A 68 4.59 -6.36 -3.52
CA ILE A 68 4.69 -7.60 -4.31
C ILE A 68 3.36 -8.35 -4.14
N LYS A 69 2.64 -8.53 -5.24
CA LYS A 69 1.38 -9.26 -5.31
C LYS A 69 1.64 -10.70 -5.74
N PHE A 70 0.91 -11.65 -5.16
CA PHE A 70 0.96 -13.05 -5.56
C PHE A 70 -0.33 -13.77 -5.17
N THR A 71 -0.46 -15.00 -5.65
CA THR A 71 -1.61 -15.86 -5.38
C THR A 71 -1.13 -17.19 -4.83
N THR A 72 -1.77 -17.71 -3.78
CA THR A 72 -1.44 -19.02 -3.19
C THR A 72 -1.97 -20.19 -4.05
N LYS A 73 -1.61 -21.44 -3.69
CA LYS A 73 -2.12 -22.64 -4.37
C LYS A 73 -3.65 -22.73 -4.35
N THR A 74 -4.29 -22.26 -3.28
CA THR A 74 -5.76 -22.21 -3.13
C THR A 74 -6.37 -20.90 -3.58
N LYS A 75 -5.63 -20.12 -4.38
CA LYS A 75 -6.06 -18.87 -5.00
C LYS A 75 -6.30 -17.72 -4.03
N ASP A 76 -5.73 -17.72 -2.84
CA ASP A 76 -5.81 -16.55 -1.97
C ASP A 76 -4.98 -15.41 -2.59
N SER A 77 -5.56 -14.20 -2.68
CA SER A 77 -4.87 -13.01 -3.19
C SER A 77 -4.06 -12.38 -2.08
N CYS A 78 -2.74 -12.29 -2.27
CA CYS A 78 -1.82 -11.84 -1.24
C CYS A 78 -0.94 -10.67 -1.68
N THR A 79 -0.56 -9.83 -0.71
CA THR A 79 0.34 -8.69 -0.87
C THR A 79 1.45 -8.74 0.18
N MET A 80 2.68 -8.47 -0.25
CA MET A 80 3.84 -8.31 0.61
C MET A 80 4.23 -6.85 0.71
N VAL A 81 4.32 -6.35 1.94
CA VAL A 81 4.73 -4.97 2.24
C VAL A 81 5.90 -5.00 3.22
N VAL A 82 7.00 -4.37 2.82
CA VAL A 82 8.21 -4.26 3.62
C VAL A 82 8.16 -2.94 4.40
N SER A 83 8.49 -3.01 5.68
CA SER A 83 8.67 -1.84 6.53
C SER A 83 9.98 -1.99 7.28
N GLY A 84 10.84 -0.97 7.23
CA GLY A 84 12.01 -0.93 8.09
C GLY A 84 11.68 -0.39 9.48
N ALA A 85 12.33 -0.95 10.51
CA ALA A 85 12.26 -0.44 11.88
C ALA A 85 13.60 -0.71 12.59
N GLY A 86 14.43 0.34 12.71
CA GLY A 86 15.79 0.21 13.26
C GLY A 86 16.63 -0.76 12.42
N ASP A 87 17.35 -1.66 13.08
CA ASP A 87 18.22 -2.66 12.44
C ASP A 87 17.45 -3.83 11.82
N TYR A 88 16.15 -3.95 12.09
CA TYR A 88 15.31 -5.03 11.58
C TYR A 88 14.47 -4.56 10.39
N THR A 89 14.42 -5.42 9.39
CA THR A 89 13.46 -5.34 8.30
C THR A 89 12.26 -6.20 8.67
N ARG A 90 11.07 -5.59 8.71
CA ARG A 90 9.79 -6.29 8.89
C ARG A 90 9.10 -6.46 7.55
N LEU A 91 8.43 -7.59 7.40
CA LEU A 91 7.63 -7.90 6.23
C LEU A 91 6.25 -8.36 6.68
N ARG A 92 5.20 -7.70 6.19
CA ARG A 92 3.82 -8.16 6.34
C ARG A 92 3.33 -8.80 5.06
N VAL A 93 2.81 -10.02 5.18
CA VAL A 93 2.09 -10.73 4.12
C VAL A 93 0.61 -10.72 4.48
N SER A 94 -0.21 -10.02 3.71
CA SER A 94 -1.66 -9.95 3.91
C SER A 94 -2.36 -10.68 2.77
N CYS A 95 -3.33 -11.52 3.10
CA CYS A 95 -4.05 -12.36 2.15
C CYS A 95 -5.56 -12.25 2.32
N LYS A 96 -6.27 -12.32 1.19
CA LYS A 96 -7.73 -12.45 1.12
C LYS A 96 -8.05 -13.79 0.46
N GLY A 97 -8.75 -14.64 1.20
CA GLY A 97 -9.24 -15.91 0.69
C GLY A 97 -10.36 -15.73 -0.32
N GLN A 98 -10.70 -16.83 -0.98
CA GLN A 98 -11.78 -16.87 -1.98
C GLN A 98 -13.17 -16.63 -1.35
N THR A 99 -13.34 -16.99 -0.07
CA THR A 99 -14.60 -16.75 0.66
C THR A 99 -14.63 -15.31 1.20
N PRO A 100 -15.73 -14.56 1.00
CA PRO A 100 -15.90 -13.23 1.59
C PRO A 100 -15.62 -13.23 3.10
N GLY A 101 -14.93 -12.19 3.58
CA GLY A 101 -14.58 -12.05 5.00
C GLY A 101 -13.41 -12.91 5.49
N ARG A 102 -12.90 -13.85 4.69
CA ARG A 102 -11.72 -14.64 5.05
C ARG A 102 -10.44 -13.87 4.73
N SER A 103 -9.97 -13.03 5.65
CA SER A 103 -8.66 -12.39 5.56
C SER A 103 -7.71 -12.89 6.64
N TYR A 104 -6.43 -13.00 6.30
CA TYR A 104 -5.39 -13.35 7.25
C TYR A 104 -4.09 -12.61 6.93
N TYR A 105 -3.20 -12.54 7.90
CA TYR A 105 -1.85 -12.02 7.66
C TYR A 105 -0.81 -12.72 8.52
N CYS A 106 0.44 -12.58 8.11
CA CYS A 106 1.60 -12.95 8.91
C CYS A 106 2.67 -11.87 8.81
N ASP A 107 3.38 -11.71 9.92
CA ASP A 107 4.52 -10.82 10.05
C ASP A 107 5.79 -11.65 10.12
N PHE A 108 6.83 -11.15 9.47
CA PHE A 108 8.18 -11.70 9.47
C PHE A 108 9.17 -10.60 9.83
N GLN A 109 10.32 -10.97 10.39
CA GLN A 109 11.43 -10.07 10.58
C GLN A 109 12.78 -10.70 10.26
N GLY A 110 13.75 -9.87 9.91
CA GLY A 110 15.14 -10.27 9.68
C GLY A 110 16.05 -9.06 9.58
N LYS A 111 17.34 -9.31 9.33
CA LYS A 111 18.38 -8.32 9.06
C LYS A 111 19.01 -8.59 7.68
N PRO A 112 18.23 -8.53 6.59
CA PRO A 112 18.73 -8.88 5.25
C PRO A 112 19.89 -7.98 4.78
N ASN A 113 20.07 -6.79 5.39
CA ASN A 113 21.22 -5.91 5.15
C ASN A 113 22.59 -6.56 5.44
N LEU A 114 22.65 -7.60 6.29
CA LEU A 114 23.87 -8.38 6.53
C LEU A 114 24.34 -9.12 5.27
N CYS A 115 23.42 -9.38 4.34
CA CYS A 115 23.69 -10.01 3.07
C CYS A 115 24.01 -8.97 2.00
N ARG A 116 25.25 -8.95 1.49
CA ARG A 116 25.65 -7.99 0.45
C ARG A 116 24.76 -8.03 -0.79
N ALA A 117 24.32 -9.22 -1.20
CA ALA A 117 23.46 -9.38 -2.37
C ALA A 117 22.10 -8.68 -2.20
N TYR A 118 21.57 -8.62 -0.97
CA TYR A 118 20.34 -7.88 -0.67
C TYR A 118 20.51 -6.39 -0.92
N ASN A 119 21.63 -5.81 -0.48
CA ASN A 119 21.90 -4.38 -0.66
C ASN A 119 22.01 -3.99 -2.15
N LEU A 120 22.35 -4.93 -3.03
CA LEU A 120 22.38 -4.73 -4.48
C LEU A 120 20.99 -4.89 -5.12
N ASN A 121 20.17 -5.82 -4.62
CA ASN A 121 18.84 -6.07 -5.17
C ASN A 121 17.85 -6.54 -4.08
N PRO A 122 17.28 -5.60 -3.30
CA PRO A 122 16.40 -5.98 -2.19
C PRO A 122 15.08 -6.60 -2.66
N ARG A 123 14.62 -6.32 -3.89
CA ARG A 123 13.33 -6.83 -4.42
C ARG A 123 13.47 -8.30 -4.65
N HIS A 124 14.60 -8.68 -5.24
CA HIS A 124 14.87 -10.06 -5.60
C HIS A 124 14.86 -10.97 -4.36
N TYR A 125 15.33 -10.48 -3.22
CA TYR A 125 15.25 -11.19 -1.94
C TYR A 125 13.81 -11.53 -1.56
N PHE A 126 12.91 -10.54 -1.57
CA PHE A 126 11.50 -10.76 -1.24
C PHE A 126 10.74 -11.53 -2.34
N ILE A 127 11.15 -11.38 -3.60
CA ILE A 127 10.64 -12.19 -4.71
C ILE A 127 11.03 -13.66 -4.54
N GLN A 128 12.21 -13.99 -3.99
CA GLN A 128 12.57 -15.37 -3.65
C GLN A 128 11.69 -15.90 -2.49
N MET A 129 11.39 -15.08 -1.49
CA MET A 129 10.49 -15.44 -0.39
C MET A 129 9.03 -15.66 -0.85
N MET A 130 8.40 -14.65 -1.45
CA MET A 130 7.78 -14.77 -2.79
C MET A 130 7.35 -16.16 -3.27
N TRP A 131 8.25 -16.72 -4.08
CA TRP A 131 8.15 -18.01 -4.74
C TRP A 131 7.92 -19.19 -3.79
N ASN A 132 8.37 -19.11 -2.53
CA ASN A 132 8.08 -20.13 -1.54
C ASN A 132 6.66 -20.00 -0.99
N LEU A 133 6.23 -18.78 -0.68
CA LEU A 133 4.89 -18.50 -0.13
C LEU A 133 3.76 -18.85 -1.10
N ARG A 134 3.90 -18.56 -2.39
CA ARG A 134 2.88 -18.90 -3.41
C ARG A 134 2.62 -20.40 -3.59
N LYS A 135 3.56 -21.26 -3.17
CA LYS A 135 3.42 -22.73 -3.25
C LYS A 135 2.54 -23.30 -2.13
N LEU A 136 2.33 -22.53 -1.07
CA LEU A 136 1.50 -22.91 0.07
C LEU A 136 0.03 -22.77 -0.29
N SER A 137 -0.84 -23.52 0.40
CA SER A 137 -2.28 -23.24 0.39
C SER A 137 -2.58 -21.98 1.21
N HIS A 138 -2.01 -21.90 2.42
CA HIS A 138 -2.13 -20.75 3.32
C HIS A 138 -0.76 -20.13 3.56
N ALA A 139 -0.57 -18.85 3.20
CA ALA A 139 0.77 -18.23 3.20
C ALA A 139 1.45 -18.23 4.58
N CYS A 140 0.68 -18.23 5.67
CA CYS A 140 1.20 -18.21 7.04
C CYS A 140 1.46 -19.58 7.67
N GLN A 141 1.27 -20.67 6.94
CA GLN A 141 1.48 -22.06 7.43
C GLN A 141 2.75 -22.71 6.86
N GLY A 142 3.66 -21.93 6.29
CA GLY A 142 4.93 -22.41 5.77
C GLY A 142 6.03 -22.55 6.85
N PRO A 143 7.29 -22.65 6.42
CA PRO A 143 8.45 -22.65 7.31
C PRO A 143 8.47 -21.45 8.25
N ARG A 144 9.05 -21.64 9.44
CA ARG A 144 9.30 -20.54 10.39
C ARG A 144 10.43 -19.62 9.94
N ILE A 145 11.37 -20.10 9.14
CA ILE A 145 12.49 -19.33 8.60
C ILE A 145 12.51 -19.51 7.09
N TYR A 146 12.58 -18.41 6.35
CA TYR A 146 12.71 -18.40 4.89
C TYR A 146 14.14 -18.02 4.53
N LEU A 147 14.78 -18.85 3.71
CA LEU A 147 16.16 -18.67 3.25
C LEU A 147 16.21 -18.34 1.76
N PRO A 148 16.16 -17.04 1.37
CA PRO A 148 16.45 -16.63 0.00
C PRO A 148 17.82 -17.16 -0.47
N GLN A 149 17.86 -17.77 -1.64
CA GLN A 149 19.07 -18.36 -2.23
C GLN A 149 20.23 -17.37 -2.29
N MET A 150 19.95 -16.10 -2.58
CA MET A 150 20.97 -15.05 -2.64
C MET A 150 21.67 -14.79 -1.29
N CYS A 151 21.05 -15.20 -0.18
CA CYS A 151 21.59 -15.03 1.17
C CYS A 151 21.72 -16.36 1.93
N LYS A 152 21.64 -17.51 1.26
CA LYS A 152 21.59 -18.84 1.91
C LYS A 152 22.82 -19.15 2.79
N LYS A 153 23.98 -18.56 2.48
CA LYS A 153 25.24 -18.77 3.24
C LYS A 153 25.44 -17.78 4.40
N TYR A 154 24.53 -16.81 4.55
CA TYR A 154 24.59 -15.82 5.62
C TYR A 154 23.91 -16.37 6.88
N PRO A 155 24.26 -15.84 8.06
CA PRO A 155 23.72 -16.36 9.31
C PRO A 155 22.21 -16.14 9.40
N ASP A 156 21.55 -16.82 10.34
CA ASP A 156 20.10 -16.85 10.44
C ASP A 156 19.48 -15.46 10.63
N GLU A 157 20.23 -14.50 11.19
CA GLU A 157 19.78 -13.11 11.32
C GLU A 157 19.57 -12.45 9.95
N ALA A 158 20.28 -12.86 8.90
CA ALA A 158 20.10 -12.34 7.55
C ALA A 158 18.84 -12.89 6.84
N GLN A 159 18.22 -13.92 7.42
CA GLN A 159 17.03 -14.59 6.91
C GLN A 159 15.75 -13.94 7.46
N MET A 160 14.60 -14.29 6.88
CA MET A 160 13.30 -13.81 7.39
C MET A 160 12.65 -14.87 8.26
N THR A 161 12.40 -14.52 9.51
CA THR A 161 11.79 -15.38 10.52
C THR A 161 10.35 -14.95 10.79
N PHE A 162 9.45 -15.92 10.84
CA PHE A 162 8.05 -15.73 11.21
C PHE A 162 7.95 -15.16 12.63
N LEU A 163 7.17 -14.10 12.77
CA LEU A 163 6.87 -13.47 14.05
C LEU A 163 5.50 -13.87 14.57
N ALA A 164 4.46 -13.55 13.81
CA ALA A 164 3.09 -13.66 14.24
C ALA A 164 2.16 -13.86 13.04
N SER A 165 0.96 -14.37 13.30
CA SER A 165 -0.12 -14.42 12.34
C SER A 165 -1.45 -14.02 12.97
N TRP A 166 -2.38 -13.61 12.11
CA TRP A 166 -3.77 -13.41 12.49
C TRP A 166 -4.70 -14.05 11.45
N PRO A 167 -5.78 -14.74 11.87
CA PRO A 167 -6.08 -15.12 13.25
C PRO A 167 -4.96 -15.97 13.84
N LYS A 168 -4.75 -15.89 15.16
CA LYS A 168 -3.67 -16.65 15.82
C LYS A 168 -3.88 -18.13 15.51
N THR A 169 -2.95 -18.70 14.75
CA THR A 169 -2.99 -20.13 14.49
C THR A 169 -2.55 -20.84 15.76
N THR A 170 -3.45 -21.60 16.39
CA THR A 170 -3.08 -22.50 17.49
C THR A 170 -2.05 -23.44 16.93
N THR A 171 -0.78 -23.20 17.24
CA THR A 171 0.32 -24.05 16.78
C THR A 171 0.06 -25.42 17.40
N PRO A 172 -0.17 -26.50 16.62
CA PRO A 172 -0.10 -27.83 17.21
C PRO A 172 1.26 -27.92 17.88
N LYS A 173 1.29 -28.32 19.16
CA LYS A 173 2.52 -28.58 19.90
C LYS A 173 3.52 -29.26 18.96
N PRO A 174 4.79 -28.81 18.87
CA PRO A 174 5.77 -29.55 18.11
C PRO A 174 5.71 -30.99 18.59
N CYS A 175 5.32 -31.91 17.70
CA CYS A 175 5.52 -33.32 17.94
C CYS A 175 7.04 -33.51 17.88
N PHE A 176 7.70 -33.25 19.00
CA PHE A 176 8.97 -33.88 19.27
C PHE A 176 8.65 -35.37 19.32
N SER A 177 8.86 -36.05 18.21
CA SER A 177 9.00 -37.51 18.22
C SER A 177 10.08 -37.81 19.24
N LEU A 178 9.65 -38.36 20.38
CA LEU A 178 10.47 -39.20 21.24
C LEU A 178 11.18 -40.19 20.31
N LYS A 179 12.48 -39.99 20.13
CA LYS A 179 13.37 -41.01 19.62
C LYS A 179 14.06 -41.57 20.86
N ASN A 180 13.49 -42.67 21.36
CA ASN A 180 14.23 -43.61 22.20
C ASN A 180 15.38 -44.22 21.40
#